data_AF-A0A167LW77-F1
#
_entry.id   AF-A0A167LW77-F1
#
_cell.length_a   1.000
_cell.length_b   1.000
_cell.length_c   1.000
_cell.angle_alpha   90.00
_cell.angle_beta   90.00
_cell.angle_gamma   90.00
#
_symmetry.space_group_name_H-M   'P 1'
#
loop_
_entity.id
_entity.type
_entity.pdbx_description
1 polymer ?
#
loop_
_entity_poly.entity_id
_entity_poly.type
_entity_poly.pdbx_seq_one_letter_code
_entity_poly.pdbx_strand_id
1 'polypeptide(L)'
;MTGSTVNVMGIGTVDLPTKLPPGKPGSALHGILRLEHVLHIPGNFCNVFGSDHDDRYRFEMPSHKSDVMEPVIDRTTGRSVACLKRGSPFVEICLSEPPIGPRVGASPFQRNGHYMLGLDWPTTERTRIMAQLAADGGGGAPARRQGRAGVTNPAATGTRKTALFSPPLTATEKRWLDEEFDGEFTFLRTQGLSIHNEEDRDEGRRIVRSCISAEKTIAKKKKRRARKRRRRAERRQMS
;
A
#
# COMPACT_ATOMS: atom_id res chain seq x y z
N MET A 1 3.74 1.98 21.02
CA MET A 1 4.94 2.67 20.51
C MET A 1 4.55 4.10 20.22
N THR A 2 5.18 5.08 20.87
CA THR A 2 4.99 6.50 20.56
C THR A 2 5.76 6.82 19.29
N GLY A 3 5.06 7.00 18.17
CA GLY A 3 5.67 7.46 16.91
C GLY A 3 6.24 8.88 17.10
N SER A 4 7.42 9.14 16.56
CA SER A 4 7.97 10.49 16.50
C SER A 4 7.28 11.27 15.39
N THR A 5 6.81 12.48 15.71
CA THR A 5 6.30 13.41 14.69
C THR A 5 7.47 13.94 13.87
N VAL A 6 7.37 13.87 12.55
CA VAL A 6 8.37 14.41 11.61
C VAL A 6 7.93 15.76 11.08
N ASN A 7 8.88 16.69 10.89
CA ASN A 7 8.58 18.01 10.35
C ASN A 7 8.48 17.95 8.82
N VAL A 8 7.33 18.37 8.27
CA VAL A 8 7.11 18.49 6.83
C VAL A 8 7.45 19.92 6.40
N MET A 9 8.43 20.06 5.49
CA MET A 9 8.88 21.38 5.02
C MET A 9 8.03 21.94 3.88
N GLY A 10 7.36 21.06 3.13
CA GLY A 10 6.55 21.46 2.00
C GLY A 10 5.84 20.28 1.36
N ILE A 11 4.96 20.57 0.40
CA ILE A 11 4.20 19.58 -0.36
C ILE A 11 4.28 19.98 -1.83
N GLY A 12 4.52 19.02 -2.71
CA GLY A 12 4.68 19.32 -4.12
C GLY A 12 4.48 18.12 -5.04
N THR A 13 4.85 18.31 -6.30
CA THR A 13 4.83 17.28 -7.32
C THR A 13 6.25 16.84 -7.62
N VAL A 14 6.45 15.53 -7.75
CA VAL A 14 7.74 14.91 -8.06
C VAL A 14 7.58 14.03 -9.30
N ASP A 15 8.33 14.34 -10.34
CA ASP A 15 8.45 13.49 -11.52
C ASP A 15 9.69 12.61 -11.38
N LEU A 16 9.49 11.29 -11.25
CA LEU A 16 10.57 10.31 -11.11
C LEU A 16 10.81 9.60 -12.46
N PRO A 17 12.01 9.74 -13.06
CA PRO A 17 12.40 8.92 -14.21
C PRO A 17 12.57 7.45 -13.78
N THR A 18 11.78 6.55 -14.37
CA THR A 18 11.67 5.14 -13.95
C THR A 18 11.96 4.19 -15.09
N LYS A 19 12.35 2.96 -14.76
CA LYS A 19 12.42 1.85 -15.72
C LYS A 19 11.01 1.27 -15.90
N LEU A 20 10.71 0.84 -17.12
CA LEU A 20 9.52 0.07 -17.43
C LEU A 20 9.85 -1.43 -17.42
N PRO A 21 8.84 -2.30 -17.18
CA PRO A 21 9.03 -3.73 -17.33
C PRO A 21 9.54 -4.05 -18.74
N PRO A 22 10.40 -5.07 -18.90
CA PRO A 22 10.87 -5.48 -20.21
C PRO A 22 9.68 -5.83 -21.11
N GLY A 23 9.46 -4.99 -22.13
CA GLY A 23 8.39 -5.13 -23.10
C GLY A 23 8.85 -5.86 -24.37
N LYS A 24 8.01 -5.82 -25.41
CA LYS A 24 8.41 -6.27 -26.76
C LYS A 24 9.64 -5.48 -27.24
N PRO A 25 10.49 -6.06 -28.12
CA PRO A 25 11.61 -5.35 -28.73
C PRO A 25 11.14 -4.02 -29.33
N GLY A 26 11.78 -2.91 -28.94
CA GLY A 26 11.45 -1.55 -29.40
C GLY A 26 10.49 -0.76 -28.51
N SER A 27 9.98 -1.33 -27.41
CA SER A 27 9.25 -0.54 -26.40
C SER A 27 10.18 0.42 -25.65
N ALA A 28 9.69 1.63 -25.35
CA ALA A 28 10.39 2.53 -24.44
C ALA A 28 10.72 1.80 -23.14
N LEU A 29 11.98 1.82 -22.72
CA LEU A 29 12.47 1.18 -21.49
C LEU A 29 12.34 2.11 -20.27
N HIS A 30 11.93 3.35 -20.50
CA HIS A 30 11.86 4.41 -19.50
C HIS A 30 10.48 5.04 -19.47
N GLY A 31 10.04 5.39 -18.27
CA GLY A 31 8.81 6.11 -18.00
C GLY A 31 9.05 7.28 -17.05
N ILE A 32 7.98 8.01 -16.76
CA ILE A 32 7.94 9.04 -15.72
C ILE A 32 6.81 8.67 -14.77
N LEU A 33 7.15 8.42 -13.51
CA LEU A 33 6.19 8.29 -12.42
C LEU A 33 6.00 9.66 -11.78
N ARG A 34 4.84 10.28 -12.03
CA ARG A 34 4.47 11.58 -11.49
C ARG A 34 3.70 11.40 -10.19
N LEU A 35 4.31 11.80 -9.08
CA LEU A 35 3.72 11.75 -7.76
C LEU A 35 3.23 13.16 -7.40
N GLU A 36 1.96 13.30 -7.12
CA GLU A 36 1.37 14.57 -6.69
C GLU A 36 1.17 14.56 -5.18
N HIS A 37 1.18 15.75 -4.57
CA HIS A 37 0.95 15.89 -3.13
C HIS A 37 2.00 15.17 -2.25
N VAL A 38 3.24 15.13 -2.73
CA VAL A 38 4.37 14.49 -2.05
C VAL A 38 4.84 15.36 -0.88
N LEU A 39 4.91 14.78 0.31
CA LEU A 39 5.47 15.44 1.49
C LEU A 39 6.99 15.53 1.39
N HIS A 40 7.53 16.74 1.49
CA HIS A 40 8.97 16.97 1.55
C HIS A 40 9.46 16.95 3.00
N ILE A 41 10.20 15.89 3.34
CA ILE A 41 10.73 15.64 4.69
C ILE A 41 12.23 15.32 4.57
N PRO A 42 13.12 16.33 4.48
CA PRO A 42 14.57 16.10 4.33
C PRO A 42 15.20 15.28 5.46
N GLY A 43 14.64 15.37 6.66
CA GLY A 43 15.11 14.60 7.82
C GLY A 43 14.65 13.14 7.83
N ASN A 44 13.88 12.69 6.84
CA ASN A 44 13.42 11.30 6.79
C ASN A 44 14.57 10.37 6.36
N PHE A 45 14.58 9.16 6.90
CA PHE A 45 15.63 8.18 6.64
C PHE A 45 15.66 7.68 5.20
N CYS A 46 14.49 7.62 4.55
CA CYS A 46 14.34 7.18 3.17
C CYS A 46 13.09 7.80 2.53
N ASN A 47 13.01 7.74 1.20
CA ASN A 47 11.78 8.04 0.48
C ASN A 47 10.82 6.85 0.58
N VAL A 48 9.53 7.13 0.79
CA VAL A 48 8.49 6.10 0.87
C VAL A 48 7.39 6.41 -0.14
N PHE A 49 6.97 5.38 -0.86
CA PHE A 49 5.84 5.39 -1.78
C PHE A 49 4.94 4.21 -1.41
N GLY A 50 3.66 4.49 -1.16
CA GLY A 50 2.69 3.51 -0.65
C GLY A 50 1.40 3.52 -1.44
N SER A 51 0.62 2.44 -1.31
CA SER A 51 -0.65 2.25 -2.04
C SER A 51 -1.80 3.04 -1.46
N ASP A 52 -1.63 3.60 -0.28
CA ASP A 52 -2.73 4.23 0.41
C ASP A 52 -2.83 5.66 -0.10
N HIS A 53 -3.89 5.85 -0.89
CA HIS A 53 -4.59 7.10 -1.20
C HIS A 53 -4.41 7.72 -2.58
N ASP A 54 -3.47 7.24 -3.40
CA ASP A 54 -3.40 7.63 -4.80
C ASP A 54 -4.08 6.58 -5.69
N ASP A 55 -5.40 6.72 -5.87
CA ASP A 55 -6.19 5.88 -6.78
C ASP A 55 -5.64 5.91 -8.22
N ARG A 56 -4.75 6.84 -8.56
CA ARG A 56 -4.15 6.93 -9.89
C ARG A 56 -3.30 5.71 -10.22
N TYR A 57 -2.60 5.11 -9.26
CA TYR A 57 -1.66 4.04 -9.55
C TYR A 57 -2.14 2.70 -8.99
N ARG A 58 -1.87 1.63 -9.73
CA ARG A 58 -2.10 0.26 -9.32
C ARG A 58 -0.80 -0.51 -9.42
N PHE A 59 -0.43 -1.16 -8.34
CA PHE A 59 0.70 -2.08 -8.30
C PHE A 59 0.39 -3.24 -7.36
N GLU A 60 1.06 -4.36 -7.60
CA GLU A 60 1.00 -5.54 -6.75
C GLU A 60 2.38 -5.73 -6.11
N MET A 61 2.40 -6.17 -4.86
CA MET A 61 3.67 -6.43 -4.17
C MET A 61 4.35 -7.65 -4.81
N PRO A 62 5.63 -7.53 -5.23
CA PRO A 62 6.36 -8.65 -5.80
C PRO A 62 6.37 -9.86 -4.86
N SER A 63 6.13 -11.05 -5.42
CA SER A 63 6.17 -12.30 -4.66
C SER A 63 7.57 -12.59 -4.11
N HIS A 64 7.64 -13.10 -2.88
CA HIS A 64 8.89 -13.56 -2.26
C HIS A 64 9.63 -14.66 -3.03
N LYS A 65 8.95 -15.33 -3.97
CA LYS A 65 9.49 -16.47 -4.74
C LYS A 65 9.93 -16.08 -6.16
N SER A 66 9.90 -14.79 -6.52
CA SER A 66 10.11 -14.36 -7.91
C SER A 66 10.95 -13.09 -8.02
N ASP A 67 11.96 -13.11 -8.88
CA ASP A 67 12.73 -11.93 -9.31
C ASP A 67 12.01 -11.08 -10.36
N VAL A 68 10.71 -11.35 -10.59
CA VAL A 68 9.92 -10.62 -11.58
C VAL A 68 9.72 -9.18 -11.12
N MET A 69 10.00 -8.25 -12.05
CA MET A 69 9.66 -6.84 -11.87
C MET A 69 8.16 -6.64 -12.07
N GLU A 70 7.46 -6.19 -11.03
CA GLU A 70 6.02 -5.95 -11.08
C GLU A 70 5.71 -4.55 -11.65
N PRO A 71 4.78 -4.41 -12.59
CA PRO A 71 4.46 -3.11 -13.18
C PRO A 71 3.68 -2.22 -12.19
N VAL A 72 4.05 -0.95 -12.13
CA VAL A 72 3.17 0.14 -11.66
C VAL A 72 2.37 0.62 -12.85
N ILE A 73 1.05 0.54 -12.76
CA ILE A 73 0.11 0.85 -13.82
C ILE A 73 -0.62 2.14 -13.47
N ASP A 74 -0.59 3.12 -14.36
CA ASP A 74 -1.47 4.28 -14.30
C ASP A 74 -2.89 3.83 -14.67
N ARG A 75 -3.84 4.01 -13.76
CA ARG A 75 -5.23 3.59 -13.95
C ARG A 75 -5.97 4.41 -14.98
N THR A 76 -5.58 5.67 -15.17
CA THR A 76 -6.22 6.57 -16.13
C THR A 76 -5.88 6.19 -17.56
N THR A 77 -4.63 5.80 -17.81
CA THR A 77 -4.15 5.44 -19.15
C THR A 77 -4.09 3.93 -19.39
N GLY A 78 -4.12 3.12 -18.33
CA GLY A 78 -3.90 1.68 -18.37
C GLY A 78 -2.46 1.26 -18.70
N ARG A 79 -1.52 2.20 -18.76
CA ARG A 79 -0.13 1.96 -19.16
C ARG A 79 0.78 1.72 -17.95
N SER A 80 1.83 0.92 -18.14
CA SER A 80 2.90 0.83 -17.16
C SER A 80 3.74 2.11 -17.19
N VAL A 81 3.98 2.68 -16.01
CA VAL A 81 4.76 3.93 -15.83
C VAL A 81 6.02 3.71 -15.00
N ALA A 82 6.12 2.60 -14.28
CA ALA A 82 7.31 2.16 -13.56
C ALA A 82 7.26 0.65 -13.35
N CYS A 83 8.33 0.08 -12.80
CA CYS A 83 8.30 -1.25 -12.22
C CYS A 83 8.86 -1.27 -10.80
N LEU A 84 8.38 -2.22 -10.01
CA LEU A 84 8.83 -2.55 -8.68
C LEU A 84 9.72 -3.79 -8.76
N LYS A 85 10.82 -3.78 -8.01
CA LYS A 85 11.65 -4.96 -7.80
C LYS A 85 11.72 -5.26 -6.32
N ARG A 86 12.01 -6.51 -5.99
CA ARG A 86 12.38 -6.86 -4.62
C ARG A 86 13.81 -6.37 -4.38
N GLY A 87 13.97 -5.37 -3.53
CA GLY A 87 15.23 -5.04 -2.87
C GLY A 87 15.37 -5.80 -1.56
N SER A 88 16.60 -5.89 -1.06
CA SER A 88 16.87 -6.35 0.31
C SER A 88 17.18 -5.10 1.15
N PRO A 89 16.32 -4.71 2.14
CA PRO A 89 15.17 -5.44 2.69
C PRO A 89 13.77 -5.08 2.14
N PHE A 90 13.64 -4.00 1.36
CA PHE A 90 12.35 -3.44 0.94
C PHE A 90 12.03 -3.61 -0.55
N VAL A 91 10.75 -3.50 -0.92
CA VAL A 91 10.37 -3.36 -2.33
C VAL A 91 10.75 -1.96 -2.80
N GLU A 92 11.39 -1.87 -3.96
CA GLU A 92 11.95 -0.63 -4.48
C GLU A 92 11.34 -0.30 -5.84
N ILE A 93 11.10 0.99 -6.10
CA ILE A 93 10.82 1.49 -7.45
C ILE A 93 12.12 1.46 -8.25
N CYS A 94 12.05 0.91 -9.46
CA CYS A 94 13.18 0.92 -10.39
C CYS A 94 13.31 2.31 -11.04
N LEU A 95 14.24 3.11 -10.54
CA LEU A 95 14.63 4.37 -11.19
C LEU A 95 15.43 4.10 -12.48
N SER A 96 15.33 5.02 -13.43
CA SER A 96 16.22 5.06 -14.59
C SER A 96 17.65 5.34 -14.15
N GLU A 97 18.63 4.75 -14.83
CA GLU A 97 20.05 5.11 -14.62
C GLU A 97 20.38 6.40 -15.39
N PRO A 98 21.50 7.07 -15.04
CA PRO A 98 22.08 8.11 -15.88
C PRO A 98 22.29 7.61 -17.32
N PRO A 99 22.07 8.46 -18.35
CA PRO A 99 21.86 9.91 -18.27
C PRO A 99 20.40 10.35 -18.04
N ILE A 100 19.44 9.42 -18.05
CA ILE A 100 17.99 9.74 -18.01
C ILE A 100 17.49 9.93 -16.59
N GLY A 101 17.99 9.13 -15.65
CA GLY A 101 17.61 9.21 -14.24
C GLY A 101 18.71 9.73 -13.32
N PRO A 102 18.36 10.00 -12.06
CA PRO A 102 19.28 10.59 -11.09
C PRO A 102 20.40 9.61 -10.72
N ARG A 103 21.58 10.15 -10.40
CA ARG A 103 22.61 9.38 -9.69
C ARG A 103 22.15 9.23 -8.24
N VAL A 104 21.86 8.00 -7.83
CA VAL A 104 21.49 7.68 -6.45
C VAL A 104 22.71 7.24 -5.64
N GLY A 105 22.73 7.61 -4.36
CA GLY A 105 23.73 7.12 -3.41
C GLY A 105 23.52 5.65 -3.06
N ALA A 106 24.46 5.09 -2.29
CA ALA A 106 24.27 3.76 -1.71
C ALA A 106 23.03 3.72 -0.81
N SER A 107 22.37 2.56 -0.77
CA SER A 107 21.22 2.35 0.11
C SER A 107 21.63 2.57 1.58
N PRO A 108 20.87 3.35 2.37
CA PRO A 108 21.13 3.54 3.79
C PRO A 108 20.72 2.30 4.62
N PHE A 109 20.01 1.34 4.02
CA PHE A 109 19.58 0.12 4.69
C PHE A 109 20.67 -0.93 4.75
N GLN A 110 20.87 -1.50 5.93
CA GLN A 110 21.75 -2.63 6.15
C GLN A 110 21.11 -3.91 5.62
N ARG A 111 21.87 -4.72 4.87
CA ARG A 111 21.37 -5.97 4.25
C ARG A 111 20.76 -6.97 5.24
N ASN A 112 21.24 -6.98 6.48
CA ASN A 112 20.77 -7.88 7.55
C ASN A 112 20.01 -7.14 8.66
N GLY A 113 19.67 -5.86 8.45
CA GLY A 113 18.94 -5.07 9.43
C GLY A 113 17.44 -5.38 9.38
N HIS A 114 16.81 -5.48 10.55
CA HIS A 114 15.36 -5.54 10.66
C HIS A 114 14.81 -4.13 10.84
N TYR A 115 14.07 -3.64 9.84
CA TYR A 115 13.51 -2.30 9.81
C TYR A 115 11.99 -2.36 9.82
N MET A 116 11.35 -1.46 10.56
CA MET A 116 9.90 -1.26 10.56
C MET A 116 9.61 0.20 10.21
N LEU A 117 8.90 0.42 9.11
CA LEU A 117 8.47 1.74 8.66
C LEU A 117 6.97 1.86 8.93
N GLY A 118 6.60 2.70 9.89
CA GLY A 118 5.22 3.11 10.14
C GLY A 118 5.09 4.59 9.84
N LEU A 119 4.33 4.93 8.81
CA LEU A 119 4.04 6.30 8.44
C LEU A 119 2.52 6.46 8.43
N ASP A 120 2.04 7.42 9.22
CA ASP A 120 0.65 7.84 9.20
C ASP A 120 0.59 9.31 8.79
N TRP A 121 -0.26 9.62 7.82
CA TRP A 121 -0.61 10.99 7.49
C TRP A 121 -2.06 11.23 7.94
N PRO A 122 -2.26 11.87 9.11
CA PRO A 122 -3.60 12.03 9.68
C PRO A 122 -4.59 12.58 8.65
N THR A 123 -5.72 11.90 8.50
CA THR A 123 -6.73 12.24 7.48
C THR A 123 -7.23 13.67 7.63
N THR A 124 -7.29 14.20 8.86
CA THR A 124 -7.66 15.59 9.15
C THR A 124 -6.69 16.59 8.55
N GLU A 125 -5.39 16.43 8.78
CA GLU A 125 -4.37 17.31 8.21
C GLU A 125 -4.30 17.16 6.70
N ARG A 126 -4.36 15.92 6.18
CA ARG A 126 -4.42 15.71 4.74
C ARG A 126 -5.60 16.45 4.12
N THR A 127 -6.81 16.29 4.67
CA THR A 127 -8.02 16.94 4.13
C THR A 127 -7.90 18.46 4.17
N ARG A 128 -7.40 19.01 5.29
CA ARG A 128 -7.16 20.45 5.44
C ARG A 128 -6.21 20.97 4.37
N ILE A 129 -5.09 20.29 4.17
CA ILE A 129 -4.08 20.66 3.18
C ILE A 129 -4.61 20.51 1.75
N MET A 130 -5.30 19.42 1.42
CA MET A 130 -5.87 19.22 0.08
C MET A 130 -6.91 20.27 -0.24
N ALA A 131 -7.74 20.67 0.73
CA ALA A 131 -8.68 21.75 0.56
C ALA A 131 -7.98 23.10 0.33
N GLN A 132 -6.88 23.37 1.03
CA GLN A 132 -6.06 24.56 0.81
C GLN A 132 -5.42 24.57 -0.58
N LEU A 133 -4.81 23.47 -1.01
CA LEU A 133 -4.21 23.35 -2.34
C LEU A 133 -5.24 23.49 -3.48
N ALA A 134 -6.44 22.95 -3.28
CA ALA A 134 -7.56 23.13 -4.22
C ALA A 134 -8.05 24.58 -4.28
N ALA A 135 -8.05 25.29 -3.16
CA ALA A 135 -8.41 26.72 -3.10
C ALA A 135 -7.33 27.60 -3.73
N ASP A 136 -6.05 27.33 -3.49
CA ASP A 136 -4.92 28.11 -4.01
C ASP A 136 -4.73 27.92 -5.53
N GLY A 137 -5.20 26.80 -6.10
CA GLY A 137 -5.26 26.57 -7.55
C GLY A 137 -6.31 27.42 -8.29
N GLY A 138 -7.20 28.10 -7.57
CA GLY A 138 -8.14 29.10 -8.10
C GLY A 138 -7.81 30.48 -7.51
N GLY A 139 -7.05 31.30 -8.22
CA GLY A 139 -6.54 32.56 -7.70
C GLY A 139 -7.58 33.44 -6.98
N GLY A 140 -7.28 33.85 -5.75
CA GLY A 140 -7.98 34.96 -5.08
C GLY A 140 -7.97 34.97 -3.53
N ALA A 141 -6.93 35.62 -2.96
CA ALA A 141 -6.89 36.38 -1.69
C ALA A 141 -7.22 35.72 -0.32
N PRO A 142 -6.52 36.11 0.78
CA PRO A 142 -6.61 35.45 2.08
C PRO A 142 -7.72 36.04 2.98
N ALA A 143 -8.61 35.18 3.49
CA ALA A 143 -9.55 35.55 4.54
C ALA A 143 -8.97 35.28 5.94
N ARG A 144 -8.40 36.35 6.49
CA ARG A 144 -8.26 36.77 7.90
C ARG A 144 -8.91 35.91 9.00
N ARG A 145 -8.09 35.58 10.02
CA ARG A 145 -8.45 35.04 11.35
C ARG A 145 -9.46 35.93 12.13
N GLN A 146 -10.32 35.27 12.91
CA GLN A 146 -10.83 35.56 14.27
C GLN A 146 -11.94 34.50 14.56
N GLY A 147 -12.20 33.89 15.71
CA GLY A 147 -11.71 33.99 17.08
C GLY A 147 -12.86 33.60 18.05
N ARG A 148 -12.60 32.62 18.94
CA ARG A 148 -13.06 32.52 20.35
C ARG A 148 -14.37 31.77 20.75
N ALA A 149 -14.15 30.85 21.72
CA ALA A 149 -14.98 30.30 22.83
C ALA A 149 -16.35 29.70 22.51
N GLY A 150 -16.80 28.55 23.02
CA GLY A 150 -16.49 27.79 24.23
C GLY A 150 -17.84 27.37 24.84
N VAL A 151 -17.97 26.15 25.41
CA VAL A 151 -18.88 25.71 26.51
C VAL A 151 -18.93 24.17 26.54
N THR A 152 -19.23 23.68 27.75
CA THR A 152 -18.82 22.47 28.47
C THR A 152 -19.69 21.22 28.32
N ASN A 153 -19.05 20.07 28.61
CA ASN A 153 -19.52 18.71 28.97
C ASN A 153 -20.69 18.65 29.99
N PRO A 154 -21.44 17.51 30.19
CA PRO A 154 -20.87 16.23 30.65
C PRO A 154 -21.55 14.90 30.27
N ALA A 155 -20.94 13.83 30.81
CA ALA A 155 -21.06 12.39 30.57
C ALA A 155 -22.43 11.74 30.84
N ALA A 156 -22.66 10.59 30.19
CA ALA A 156 -23.49 9.51 30.71
C ALA A 156 -22.91 8.14 30.33
N THR A 157 -22.55 7.39 31.37
CA THR A 157 -22.08 6.00 31.41
C THR A 157 -23.26 5.04 31.19
N GLY A 158 -23.07 3.92 30.47
CA GLY A 158 -24.12 2.89 30.37
C GLY A 158 -23.81 1.69 29.46
N THR A 159 -22.89 0.84 29.89
CA THR A 159 -22.85 -0.64 29.77
C THR A 159 -23.61 -1.35 28.63
N ARG A 160 -22.85 -1.95 27.69
CA ARG A 160 -23.15 -3.27 27.08
C ARG A 160 -21.83 -3.97 26.70
N LYS A 161 -21.28 -4.72 27.66
CA LYS A 161 -20.20 -5.69 27.43
C LYS A 161 -20.77 -6.93 26.72
N THR A 162 -19.91 -7.58 25.94
CA THR A 162 -20.03 -8.90 25.27
C THR A 162 -20.82 -9.01 23.95
N ALA A 163 -20.50 -8.20 22.94
CA ALA A 163 -20.79 -8.50 21.51
C ALA A 163 -19.87 -7.79 20.48
N LEU A 164 -18.66 -7.33 20.85
CA LEU A 164 -17.90 -6.36 20.04
C LEU A 164 -16.70 -6.91 19.26
N PHE A 165 -16.26 -8.15 19.52
CA PHE A 165 -15.09 -8.74 18.86
C PHE A 165 -15.50 -9.97 18.05
N SER A 166 -14.96 -10.08 16.83
CA SER A 166 -15.17 -11.24 15.97
C SER A 166 -14.57 -12.51 16.60
N PRO A 167 -15.10 -13.70 16.24
CA PRO A 167 -14.73 -14.96 16.89
C PRO A 167 -13.22 -15.22 16.85
N PRO A 168 -12.65 -15.97 17.81
CA PRO A 168 -11.25 -16.39 17.75
C PRO A 168 -10.89 -17.12 16.45
N LEU A 169 -9.60 -17.11 16.10
CA LEU A 169 -9.09 -17.82 14.92
C LEU A 169 -9.36 -19.33 15.01
N THR A 170 -10.00 -19.86 13.98
CA THR A 170 -10.22 -21.30 13.77
C THR A 170 -8.91 -22.01 13.45
N ALA A 171 -8.86 -23.34 13.63
CA ALA A 171 -7.67 -24.14 13.33
C ALA A 171 -7.21 -24.02 11.87
N THR A 172 -8.15 -23.84 10.93
CA THR A 172 -7.85 -23.63 9.51
C THR A 172 -7.21 -22.26 9.26
N GLU A 173 -7.72 -21.21 9.91
CA GLU A 173 -7.15 -19.87 9.81
C GLU A 173 -5.74 -19.81 10.43
N LYS A 174 -5.51 -20.51 11.55
CA LYS A 174 -4.18 -20.63 12.17
C LYS A 174 -3.17 -21.34 11.27
N ARG A 175 -3.55 -22.48 10.68
CA ARG A 175 -2.66 -23.19 9.74
C ARG A 175 -2.30 -22.33 8.53
N TRP A 176 -3.27 -21.60 7.98
CA TRP A 176 -3.00 -20.68 6.86
C TRP A 176 -2.02 -19.58 7.27
N LEU A 177 -2.15 -19.04 8.49
CA LEU A 177 -1.21 -18.07 9.04
C LEU A 177 0.20 -18.67 9.23
N ASP A 178 0.29 -19.89 9.73
CA ASP A 178 1.58 -20.59 9.90
C ASP A 178 2.24 -20.87 8.54
N GLU A 179 1.48 -21.32 7.54
CA GLU A 179 2.00 -21.66 6.21
C GLU A 179 2.41 -20.44 5.38
N GLU A 180 1.62 -19.36 5.41
CA GLU A 180 1.83 -18.18 4.54
C GLU A 180 2.61 -17.06 5.22
N PHE A 181 2.54 -16.96 6.55
CA PHE A 181 3.09 -15.83 7.30
C PHE A 181 3.96 -16.25 8.50
N ASP A 182 4.21 -17.53 8.75
CA ASP A 182 4.95 -17.99 9.94
C ASP A 182 4.27 -17.53 11.25
N GLY A 183 2.94 -17.54 11.25
CA GLY A 183 2.08 -17.38 12.42
C GLY A 183 1.35 -16.04 12.56
N GLU A 184 0.41 -15.99 13.51
CA GLU A 184 -0.46 -14.83 13.78
C GLU A 184 0.35 -13.57 14.11
N PHE A 185 1.41 -13.70 14.92
CA PHE A 185 2.26 -12.58 15.29
C PHE A 185 2.90 -11.91 14.07
N THR A 186 3.48 -12.72 13.18
CA THR A 186 4.15 -12.24 11.98
C THR A 186 3.16 -11.64 10.98
N PHE A 187 1.97 -12.24 10.85
CA PHE A 187 0.89 -11.68 10.04
C PHE A 187 0.40 -10.33 10.57
N LEU A 188 0.05 -10.23 11.86
CA LEU A 188 -0.40 -8.97 12.46
C LEU A 188 0.68 -7.90 12.32
N ARG A 189 1.93 -8.26 12.57
CA ARG A 189 3.09 -7.39 12.37
C ARG A 189 3.22 -6.90 10.92
N THR A 190 2.88 -7.73 9.94
CA THR A 190 2.91 -7.36 8.51
C THR A 190 1.79 -6.39 8.15
N GLN A 191 0.66 -6.43 8.86
CA GLN A 191 -0.47 -5.52 8.67
C GLN A 191 -0.39 -4.25 9.55
N GLY A 192 0.71 -4.05 10.30
CA GLY A 192 0.84 -2.93 11.23
C GLY A 192 -0.04 -3.06 12.49
N LEU A 193 -0.54 -4.25 12.76
CA LEU A 193 -1.45 -4.56 13.85
C LEU A 193 -0.69 -5.18 15.04
N SER A 194 -1.10 -4.85 16.27
CA SER A 194 -0.44 -5.36 17.48
C SER A 194 -1.10 -6.65 17.99
N ILE A 195 -0.30 -7.67 18.30
CA ILE A 195 -0.78 -8.87 19.01
C ILE A 195 -1.19 -8.58 20.47
N HIS A 196 -0.77 -7.44 21.01
CA HIS A 196 -1.06 -7.05 22.40
C HIS A 196 -2.30 -6.15 22.52
N ASN A 197 -2.94 -5.80 21.40
CA ASN A 197 -4.16 -5.01 21.36
C ASN A 197 -5.30 -5.86 20.78
N GLU A 198 -6.36 -6.11 21.56
CA GLU A 198 -7.45 -6.99 21.12
C GLU A 198 -8.26 -6.41 19.95
N GLU A 199 -8.31 -5.09 19.81
CA GLU A 199 -8.95 -4.43 18.66
C GLU A 199 -8.16 -4.67 17.37
N ASP A 200 -6.83 -4.54 17.44
CA ASP A 200 -5.93 -4.84 16.32
C ASP A 200 -5.92 -6.34 15.99
N ARG A 201 -5.99 -7.20 17.01
CA ARG A 201 -6.17 -8.64 16.79
C ARG A 201 -7.49 -8.93 16.11
N ASP A 202 -8.57 -8.23 16.48
CA ASP A 202 -9.86 -8.41 15.84
C ASP A 202 -9.85 -7.97 14.37
N GLU A 203 -9.24 -6.82 14.10
CA GLU A 203 -9.04 -6.35 12.73
C GLU A 203 -8.21 -7.35 11.93
N GLY A 204 -7.14 -7.88 12.54
CA GLY A 204 -6.34 -8.94 11.95
C GLY A 204 -7.16 -10.18 11.60
N ARG A 205 -8.07 -10.61 12.48
CA ARG A 205 -8.99 -11.74 12.19
C ARG A 205 -9.91 -11.45 11.01
N ARG A 206 -10.38 -10.21 10.84
CA ARG A 206 -11.20 -9.82 9.68
C ARG A 206 -10.38 -9.88 8.38
N ILE A 207 -9.14 -9.40 8.41
CA ILE A 207 -8.24 -9.43 7.25
C ILE A 207 -7.92 -10.89 6.86
N VAL A 208 -7.58 -11.76 7.81
CA VAL A 208 -7.33 -13.20 7.55
C VAL A 208 -8.50 -13.84 6.82
N ARG A 209 -9.72 -13.62 7.31
CA ARG A 209 -10.94 -14.17 6.69
C ARG A 209 -11.15 -13.66 5.27
N SER A 210 -10.88 -12.38 5.04
CA SER A 210 -10.94 -11.77 3.71
C SER A 210 -9.94 -12.43 2.75
N CYS A 211 -8.69 -12.60 3.18
CA CYS A 211 -7.62 -13.24 2.40
C CYS A 211 -7.97 -14.69 2.01
N ILE A 212 -8.37 -15.51 2.99
CA ILE A 212 -8.74 -16.91 2.76
C ILE A 212 -9.95 -17.03 1.82
N SER A 213 -10.94 -16.14 1.96
CA SER A 213 -12.14 -16.12 1.11
C SER A 213 -11.81 -15.73 -0.33
N ALA A 214 -10.94 -14.72 -0.52
CA ALA A 214 -10.46 -14.29 -1.82
C ALA A 214 -9.71 -15.42 -2.55
N GLU A 215 -8.84 -16.14 -1.84
CA GLU A 215 -8.07 -17.26 -2.39
C GLU A 215 -8.97 -18.42 -2.83
N LYS A 216 -9.94 -18.81 -1.99
CA LYS A 216 -10.96 -19.83 -2.33
C LYS A 216 -11.75 -19.44 -3.59
N THR A 217 -12.07 -18.16 -3.73
CA THR A 217 -12.80 -17.64 -4.90
C THR A 217 -11.95 -17.72 -6.18
N ILE A 218 -10.66 -17.37 -6.09
CA ILE A 218 -9.70 -17.49 -7.19
C ILE A 218 -9.53 -18.96 -7.60
N ALA A 219 -9.36 -19.87 -6.64
CA ALA A 219 -9.24 -21.30 -6.88
C ALA A 219 -10.48 -21.91 -7.56
N LYS A 220 -11.68 -21.53 -7.12
CA LYS A 220 -12.96 -21.96 -7.73
C LYS A 220 -13.10 -21.46 -9.17
N LYS A 221 -12.73 -20.21 -9.43
CA LYS A 221 -12.71 -19.64 -10.79
C LYS A 221 -11.73 -20.39 -11.70
N LYS A 222 -10.52 -20.69 -11.22
CA LYS A 222 -9.52 -21.50 -11.96
C LYS A 222 -10.06 -22.90 -12.29
N LYS A 223 -10.63 -23.63 -11.32
CA LYS A 223 -11.24 -24.96 -11.54
C LYS A 223 -12.40 -24.92 -12.55
N ARG A 224 -13.28 -23.91 -12.48
CA ARG A 224 -14.37 -23.72 -13.46
C ARG A 224 -13.84 -23.49 -14.87
N ARG A 225 -12.79 -22.67 -15.03
CA ARG A 225 -12.15 -22.42 -16.33
C ARG A 225 -11.51 -23.69 -16.89
N ALA A 226 -10.82 -24.48 -16.05
CA ALA A 226 -10.22 -25.76 -16.44
C ALA A 226 -11.28 -26.78 -16.90
N ARG A 227 -12.37 -26.95 -16.15
CA ARG A 227 -13.49 -27.83 -16.54
C ARG A 227 -14.15 -27.40 -17.85
N LYS A 228 -14.34 -26.09 -18.06
CA LYS A 228 -14.90 -25.55 -19.31
C LYS A 228 -13.96 -25.78 -20.50
N ARG A 229 -12.64 -25.68 -20.29
CA ARG A 229 -11.63 -25.99 -21.31
C ARG A 229 -11.64 -27.47 -21.69
N ARG A 230 -11.66 -28.37 -20.69
CA ARG A 230 -11.73 -29.83 -20.93
C ARG A 230 -12.98 -30.23 -21.74
N ARG A 231 -14.16 -29.75 -21.34
CA ARG A 231 -15.42 -29.99 -22.09
C ARG A 231 -15.40 -29.46 -23.52
N ARG A 232 -14.69 -28.35 -23.78
CA ARG A 232 -14.52 -27.80 -25.13
C ARG A 232 -13.54 -28.62 -25.97
N ALA A 233 -12.49 -29.18 -25.36
CA ALA A 233 -11.55 -30.06 -26.04
C ALA A 233 -12.22 -31.41 -26.41
N GLU A 234 -12.96 -32.02 -25.47
CA GLU A 234 -13.70 -33.26 -25.71
C GLU A 234 -14.76 -33.10 -26.82
N ARG A 235 -15.46 -31.95 -26.87
CA ARG A 235 -16.41 -31.63 -27.95
C ARG A 235 -15.76 -31.40 -29.32
N ARG A 236 -14.47 -31.04 -29.36
CA ARG A 236 -13.72 -30.83 -30.61
C ARG A 236 -13.11 -32.13 -31.16
N GLN A 237 -12.99 -33.16 -30.35
CA GLN A 237 -12.48 -34.48 -30.76
C GLN A 237 -13.57 -35.42 -31.26
N MET A 238 -14.85 -35.10 -31.02
CA MET A 238 -16.02 -35.88 -31.47
C MET A 238 -16.72 -35.26 -32.69
N SER A 239 -16.10 -34.28 -33.34
CA SER A 239 -16.56 -33.62 -34.57
C SER A 239 -15.46 -33.66 -35.60
#